data_AF-A0A103XCW2-F1
#
_entry.id   AF-A0A103XCW2-F1
#
_cell.length_a   1.000
_cell.length_b   1.000
_cell.length_c   1.000
_cell.angle_alpha   90.00
_cell.angle_beta   90.00
_cell.angle_gamma   90.00
#
_symmetry.space_group_name_H-M   'P 1'
#
loop_
_entity.id
_entity.type
_entity.pdbx_description
1 polymer ?
#
loop_
_entity_poly.entity_id
_entity_poly.type
_entity_poly.pdbx_seq_one_letter_code
_entity_poly.pdbx_strand_id
1 'polypeptide(L)'
;MYPYISREDSYYTDTDSVVLGKPLPDEMISSSILGLFKLEDRISEGHFLALKTYTYTHEKGMEIVKYNGDVKEKITAEWFKSQCPDPDRKQEIQVEAYFRIDWPTLNIKKIDQSILVGINLGLKRIHVWERDTNTNSKKWVDTEPISVYDMSRLYHISQKLVKLV
;
A
#
# COMPACT_ATOMS: atom_id res chain seq x y z
N MET A 1 2.56 12.45 -14.38
CA MET A 1 2.91 12.06 -12.99
C MET A 1 4.39 11.95 -12.69
N TYR A 2 5.26 11.55 -13.64
CA TYR A 2 6.70 11.35 -13.37
C TYR A 2 7.39 12.47 -12.56
N PRO A 3 7.21 13.79 -12.87
CA PRO A 3 7.89 14.85 -12.12
C PRO A 3 7.56 14.91 -10.63
N TYR A 4 6.43 14.36 -10.20
CA TYR A 4 6.00 14.32 -8.80
C TYR A 4 6.43 13.03 -8.10
N ILE A 5 6.50 11.93 -8.86
CA ILE A 5 7.00 10.63 -8.38
C ILE A 5 8.52 10.71 -8.15
N SER A 6 9.23 11.46 -8.98
CA SER A 6 10.70 11.58 -8.91
C SER A 6 11.20 12.53 -7.82
N ARG A 7 10.31 13.13 -7.01
CA ARG A 7 10.71 14.02 -5.92
C ARG A 7 11.22 13.20 -4.74
N GLU A 8 12.25 13.69 -4.07
CA GLU A 8 12.80 13.06 -2.86
C GLU A 8 11.78 13.02 -1.70
N ASP A 9 10.83 13.94 -1.69
CA ASP A 9 9.76 14.03 -0.68
C ASP A 9 8.45 13.37 -1.13
N SER A 10 8.49 12.49 -2.12
CA SER A 10 7.32 11.74 -2.61
C SER A 10 7.13 10.45 -1.81
N TYR A 11 6.10 10.41 -0.96
CA TYR A 11 5.87 9.29 -0.06
C TYR A 11 4.96 8.21 -0.67
N TYR A 12 3.99 8.62 -1.48
CA TYR A 12 3.01 7.70 -2.05
C TYR A 12 2.35 8.28 -3.30
N THR A 13 1.99 7.41 -4.24
CA THR A 13 1.19 7.77 -5.41
C THR A 13 0.17 6.68 -5.75
N ASP A 14 -1.02 7.09 -6.18
CA ASP A 14 -2.01 6.19 -6.76
C ASP A 14 -2.73 6.90 -7.92
N THR A 15 -2.48 6.42 -9.14
CA THR A 15 -3.09 6.87 -10.40
C THR A 15 -2.91 8.37 -10.69
N ASP A 16 -3.72 9.21 -10.05
CA ASP A 16 -3.84 10.66 -10.21
C ASP A 16 -3.62 11.43 -8.90
N SER A 17 -3.21 10.73 -7.83
CA SER A 17 -2.89 11.32 -6.52
C SER A 17 -1.41 11.16 -6.14
N VAL A 18 -0.90 12.11 -5.37
CA VAL A 18 0.46 12.10 -4.82
C VAL A 18 0.46 12.65 -3.39
N VAL A 19 1.23 12.03 -2.51
CA VAL A 19 1.48 12.48 -1.14
C VAL A 19 2.91 13.00 -1.06
N LEU A 20 3.08 14.27 -0.72
CA LEU A 20 4.35 14.98 -0.72
C LEU A 20 4.68 15.54 0.66
N GLY A 21 5.96 15.60 1.00
CA GLY A 21 6.46 16.26 2.21
C GLY A 21 6.45 17.79 2.14
N LYS A 22 6.65 18.36 0.95
CA LYS A 22 6.56 19.80 0.70
C LYS A 22 5.39 20.10 -0.25
N PRO A 23 4.69 21.23 -0.05
CA PRO A 23 3.58 21.61 -0.90
C PRO A 23 4.02 21.82 -2.36
N LEU A 24 3.09 21.63 -3.29
CA LEU A 24 3.26 22.08 -4.67
C LEU A 24 3.12 23.61 -4.74
N PRO A 25 3.71 24.25 -5.77
CA PRO A 25 3.45 25.67 -6.06
C PRO A 25 1.96 25.95 -6.24
N ASP A 26 1.50 27.12 -5.76
CA ASP A 26 0.08 27.50 -5.80
C ASP A 26 -0.51 27.51 -7.22
N GLU A 27 0.31 27.83 -8.24
CA GLU A 27 -0.05 27.79 -9.66
C GLU A 27 -0.44 26.39 -10.16
N MET A 28 -0.04 25.34 -9.45
CA MET A 28 -0.34 23.95 -9.79
C MET A 28 -1.55 23.40 -9.04
N ILE A 29 -2.12 24.18 -8.10
CA ILE A 29 -3.20 23.74 -7.22
C ILE A 29 -4.47 24.52 -7.55
N SER A 30 -5.53 23.80 -7.93
CA SER A 30 -6.87 24.35 -8.07
C SER A 30 -7.93 23.26 -7.91
N SER A 31 -9.02 23.58 -7.21
CA SER A 31 -10.18 22.68 -7.08
C SER A 31 -11.17 22.79 -8.24
N SER A 32 -11.00 23.77 -9.13
CA SER A 32 -11.97 24.09 -10.20
C SER A 32 -11.38 24.08 -11.60
N ILE A 33 -10.07 24.24 -11.75
CA ILE A 33 -9.41 24.25 -13.07
C ILE A 33 -9.03 22.82 -13.46
N LEU A 34 -9.55 22.37 -14.60
CA LEU A 34 -9.24 21.06 -15.16
C LEU A 34 -7.74 20.92 -15.46
N GLY A 35 -7.14 19.82 -15.02
CA GLY A 35 -5.73 19.49 -15.26
C GLY A 35 -4.78 19.96 -14.16
N LEU A 36 -5.25 20.75 -13.20
CA LEU A 36 -4.50 21.09 -11.98
C LEU A 36 -4.82 20.12 -10.84
N PHE A 37 -3.93 20.06 -9.84
CA PHE A 37 -4.17 19.23 -8.66
C PHE A 37 -5.14 19.91 -7.70
N LYS A 38 -6.02 19.13 -7.09
CA LYS A 38 -6.76 19.57 -5.92
C LYS A 38 -5.97 19.22 -4.66
N LEU A 39 -5.83 20.18 -3.74
CA LEU A 39 -5.36 19.88 -2.39
C LEU A 39 -6.49 19.18 -1.64
N GLU A 40 -6.37 17.87 -1.48
CA GLU A 40 -7.37 17.05 -0.79
C GLU A 40 -7.21 17.13 0.74
N ASP A 41 -6.01 16.86 1.26
CA ASP A 41 -5.77 16.72 2.70
C ASP A 41 -4.41 17.27 3.11
N ARG A 42 -4.32 17.67 4.39
CA ARG A 42 -3.05 17.88 5.10
C ARG A 42 -2.87 16.81 6.17
N ILE A 43 -1.71 16.16 6.14
CA ILE A 43 -1.44 14.94 6.90
C ILE A 43 -0.44 15.24 8.02
N SER A 44 -0.78 14.89 9.26
CA SER A 44 0.15 14.98 10.40
C SER A 44 1.03 13.75 10.53
N GLU A 45 0.47 12.55 10.31
CA GLU A 45 1.15 11.25 10.37
C GLU A 45 0.50 10.32 9.35
N GLY A 46 1.28 9.50 8.66
CA GLY A 46 0.77 8.55 7.69
C GLY A 46 1.64 7.31 7.53
N HIS A 47 1.00 6.16 7.30
CA HIS A 47 1.62 4.87 7.01
C HIS A 47 1.15 4.40 5.63
N PHE A 48 2.05 4.43 4.65
CA PHE A 48 1.78 4.06 3.26
C PHE A 48 2.47 2.74 2.93
N LEU A 49 1.84 1.64 3.29
CA LEU A 49 2.52 0.35 3.34
C LEU A 49 2.54 -0.37 2.00
N ALA A 50 1.48 -0.26 1.19
CA ALA A 50 1.42 -0.86 -0.13
C ALA A 50 0.40 -0.14 -1.02
N LEU A 51 0.29 -0.59 -2.27
CA LEU A 51 -0.71 -0.08 -3.21
C LEU A 51 -2.12 -0.23 -2.61
N LYS A 52 -2.85 0.89 -2.55
CA LYS A 52 -4.21 0.99 -2.01
C LYS A 52 -4.34 0.50 -0.57
N THR A 53 -3.23 0.52 0.18
CA THR A 53 -3.12 0.05 1.55
C THR A 53 -2.34 1.09 2.36
N TYR A 54 -3.07 2.05 2.93
CA TYR A 54 -2.50 3.14 3.71
C TYR A 54 -3.46 3.64 4.79
N THR A 55 -2.91 4.32 5.79
CA THR A 55 -3.68 5.11 6.77
C THR A 55 -2.98 6.43 7.04
N TYR A 56 -3.72 7.47 7.37
CA TYR A 56 -3.16 8.73 7.84
C TYR A 56 -4.11 9.48 8.76
N THR A 57 -3.54 10.36 9.58
CA THR A 57 -4.27 11.30 10.40
C THR A 57 -4.25 12.67 9.71
N HIS A 58 -5.43 13.21 9.45
CA HIS A 58 -5.60 14.58 8.97
C HIS A 58 -5.19 15.56 10.08
N GLU A 59 -4.68 16.75 9.75
CA GLU A 59 -4.30 17.80 10.73
C GLU A 59 -5.44 18.17 11.72
N LYS A 60 -6.69 17.90 11.37
CA LYS A 60 -7.88 18.11 12.21
C LYS A 60 -8.19 16.93 13.15
N GLY A 61 -7.32 15.92 13.21
CA GLY A 61 -7.45 14.74 14.08
C GLY A 61 -8.33 13.61 13.53
N MET A 62 -8.86 13.74 12.31
CA MET A 62 -9.63 12.67 11.66
C MET A 62 -8.69 11.61 11.09
N GLU A 63 -8.96 10.34 11.38
CA GLU A 63 -8.21 9.21 10.86
C GLU A 63 -8.85 8.66 9.59
N ILE A 64 -8.03 8.43 8.57
CA ILE A 64 -8.42 7.83 7.30
C ILE A 64 -7.75 6.46 7.19
N VAL A 65 -8.54 5.44 6.91
CA VAL A 65 -8.06 4.07 6.70
C VAL A 65 -8.47 3.61 5.30
N LYS A 66 -7.49 3.21 4.49
CA LYS A 66 -7.68 2.72 3.14
C LYS A 66 -7.02 1.35 3.01
N TYR A 67 -7.83 0.32 2.88
CA TYR A 67 -7.37 -1.05 2.69
C TYR A 67 -8.11 -1.70 1.52
N ASN A 68 -7.37 -2.36 0.63
CA ASN A 68 -7.93 -3.08 -0.50
C ASN A 68 -8.11 -4.57 -0.19
N GLY A 69 -9.35 -5.02 0.01
CA GLY A 69 -9.71 -6.42 0.16
C GLY A 69 -10.99 -6.65 0.95
N ASP A 70 -11.40 -7.91 1.06
CA ASP A 70 -12.67 -8.36 1.67
C ASP A 70 -12.76 -8.04 3.18
N VAL A 71 -11.64 -7.70 3.82
CA VAL A 71 -11.53 -7.44 5.26
C VAL A 71 -11.49 -5.96 5.63
N LYS A 72 -11.65 -5.04 4.66
CA LYS A 72 -11.42 -3.60 4.83
C LYS A 72 -12.09 -2.97 6.06
N GLU A 73 -13.29 -3.43 6.42
CA GLU A 73 -14.09 -2.89 7.54
C GLU A 73 -13.53 -3.28 8.91
N LYS A 74 -12.64 -4.28 8.96
CA LYS A 74 -12.01 -4.77 10.20
C LYS A 74 -10.58 -4.28 10.39
N ILE A 75 -10.07 -3.50 9.44
CA ILE A 75 -8.72 -2.94 9.50
C ILE A 75 -8.77 -1.55 10.15
N THR A 76 -7.92 -1.32 11.14
CA THR A 76 -7.81 -0.05 11.89
C THR A 76 -6.42 0.56 11.70
N ALA A 77 -6.19 1.82 12.09
CA ALA A 77 -4.83 2.35 12.02
C ALA A 77 -3.85 1.66 12.98
N GLU A 78 -4.31 1.11 14.11
CA GLU A 78 -3.46 0.28 14.98
C GLU A 78 -2.96 -0.95 14.23
N TRP A 79 -3.79 -1.54 13.36
CA TRP A 79 -3.35 -2.64 12.52
C TRP A 79 -2.16 -2.20 11.65
N PHE A 80 -2.24 -1.04 10.97
CA PHE A 80 -1.13 -0.49 10.17
C PHE A 80 0.14 -0.27 11.00
N LYS A 81 0.02 0.35 12.18
CA LYS A 81 1.14 0.55 13.11
C LYS A 81 1.77 -0.79 13.53
N SER A 82 0.95 -1.82 13.70
CA SER A 82 1.39 -3.16 14.10
C SER A 82 2.16 -3.92 13.00
N GLN A 83 2.02 -3.52 11.73
CA GLN A 83 2.72 -4.09 10.59
C GLN A 83 4.09 -3.43 10.34
N CYS A 84 4.31 -2.20 10.80
CA CYS A 84 5.59 -1.49 10.60
C CYS A 84 6.81 -2.21 11.21
N PRO A 85 6.73 -2.83 12.41
CA PRO A 85 7.83 -3.60 12.97
C PRO A 85 8.09 -4.92 12.23
N ASP A 86 7.05 -5.50 11.62
CA ASP A 86 7.09 -6.81 10.96
C ASP A 86 6.17 -6.78 9.73
N PRO A 87 6.70 -6.46 8.53
CA PRO A 87 5.91 -6.35 7.31
C PRO A 87 5.40 -7.71 6.80
N ASP A 88 5.99 -8.82 7.26
CA ASP A 88 5.55 -10.19 6.95
C ASP A 88 4.46 -10.68 7.91
N ARG A 89 4.11 -9.85 8.92
CA ARG A 89 3.09 -10.16 9.91
C ARG A 89 1.77 -10.48 9.23
N LYS A 90 1.19 -11.58 9.71
CA LYS A 90 -0.11 -12.06 9.26
C LYS A 90 -1.06 -12.17 10.44
N GLN A 91 -2.30 -11.74 10.22
CA GLN A 91 -3.37 -11.82 11.18
C GLN A 91 -4.56 -12.55 10.57
N GLU A 92 -5.09 -13.51 11.31
CA GLU A 92 -6.30 -14.21 10.93
C GLU A 92 -7.53 -13.39 11.33
N ILE A 93 -8.44 -13.15 10.39
CA ILE A 93 -9.65 -12.36 10.57
C ILE A 93 -10.83 -13.15 10.02
N GLN A 94 -11.82 -13.39 10.89
CA GLN A 94 -13.10 -13.98 10.48
C GLN A 94 -13.91 -12.95 9.70
N VAL A 95 -14.46 -13.33 8.55
CA VAL A 95 -15.36 -12.48 7.77
C VAL A 95 -16.54 -13.26 7.24
N GLU A 96 -17.62 -12.53 7.01
CA GLU A 96 -18.79 -13.03 6.33
C GLU A 96 -18.67 -12.69 4.85
N ALA A 97 -18.59 -13.71 4.00
CA ALA A 97 -18.62 -13.54 2.56
C ALA A 97 -20.02 -13.78 2.02
N TYR A 98 -20.60 -12.71 1.50
CA TYR A 98 -21.88 -12.73 0.82
C TYR A 98 -21.70 -13.13 -0.66
N PHE A 99 -22.79 -13.57 -1.28
CA PHE A 99 -22.86 -13.84 -2.72
C PHE A 99 -21.90 -14.93 -3.24
N ARG A 100 -21.57 -15.94 -2.43
CA ARG A 100 -20.73 -17.06 -2.89
C ARG A 100 -21.58 -18.07 -3.66
N ILE A 101 -21.12 -18.43 -4.85
CA ILE A 101 -21.81 -19.36 -5.74
C ILE A 101 -21.40 -20.79 -5.37
N ASP A 102 -22.39 -21.61 -5.06
CA ASP A 102 -22.26 -23.06 -5.00
C ASP A 102 -22.31 -23.62 -6.41
N TRP A 103 -21.16 -23.73 -7.09
CA TRP A 103 -21.08 -24.07 -8.52
C TRP A 103 -21.90 -25.29 -8.97
N PRO A 104 -21.95 -26.40 -8.22
CA PRO A 104 -22.79 -27.54 -8.58
C PRO A 104 -24.31 -27.24 -8.58
N THR A 105 -24.80 -26.41 -7.65
CA THR A 105 -26.24 -26.14 -7.51
C THR A 105 -26.65 -24.76 -8.04
N LEU A 106 -25.69 -23.93 -8.40
CA LEU A 106 -25.82 -22.52 -8.78
C LEU A 106 -26.55 -21.66 -7.75
N ASN A 107 -26.64 -22.13 -6.50
CA ASN A 107 -27.23 -21.38 -5.41
C ASN A 107 -26.24 -20.35 -4.86
N ILE A 108 -26.78 -19.22 -4.44
CA ILE A 108 -26.02 -18.18 -3.76
C ILE A 108 -26.11 -18.41 -2.25
N LYS A 109 -24.96 -18.41 -1.57
CA LYS A 109 -24.86 -18.62 -0.13
C LYS A 109 -24.04 -17.52 0.54
N LYS A 110 -24.36 -17.29 1.82
CA LYS A 110 -23.48 -16.63 2.77
C LYS A 110 -22.57 -17.69 3.38
N ILE A 111 -21.27 -17.42 3.46
CA ILE A 111 -20.33 -18.28 4.17
C ILE A 111 -19.55 -17.45 5.19
N ASP A 112 -19.26 -18.05 6.33
CA ASP A 112 -18.28 -17.53 7.26
C ASP A 112 -16.94 -18.16 6.91
N GLN A 113 -15.91 -17.32 6.74
CA GLN A 113 -14.58 -17.78 6.36
C GLN A 113 -13.52 -17.00 7.14
N SER A 114 -12.42 -17.70 7.38
CA SER A 114 -11.24 -17.11 7.97
C SER A 114 -10.28 -16.66 6.89
N ILE A 115 -9.90 -15.39 6.89
CA ILE A 115 -8.95 -14.82 5.94
C ILE A 115 -7.69 -14.41 6.67
N LEU A 116 -6.56 -14.75 6.08
CA LEU A 116 -5.23 -14.44 6.59
C LEU A 116 -4.76 -13.13 5.93
N VAL A 117 -4.62 -12.09 6.74
CA VAL A 117 -4.45 -10.69 6.31
C VAL A 117 -3.05 -10.22 6.65
N GLY A 118 -2.38 -9.55 5.71
CA GLY A 118 -1.06 -8.95 5.87
C GLY A 118 -0.83 -7.92 4.76
N ILE A 119 0.32 -7.22 4.79
CA ILE A 119 0.68 -6.34 3.69
C ILE A 119 0.97 -7.19 2.45
N ASN A 120 0.26 -6.92 1.34
CA ASN A 120 0.60 -7.49 0.05
C ASN A 120 1.48 -6.52 -0.75
N LEU A 121 2.80 -6.63 -0.56
CA LEU A 121 3.78 -5.83 -1.30
C LEU A 121 3.93 -6.25 -2.78
N GLY A 122 3.24 -7.33 -3.17
CA GLY A 122 3.24 -7.88 -4.52
C GLY A 122 4.60 -8.44 -4.95
N LEU A 123 4.65 -8.99 -6.16
CA LEU A 123 5.89 -9.48 -6.77
C LEU A 123 6.73 -8.37 -7.43
N LYS A 124 6.44 -7.10 -7.14
CA LYS A 124 7.02 -5.95 -7.88
C LYS A 124 8.05 -5.17 -7.06
N ARG A 125 8.11 -5.36 -5.75
CA ARG A 125 9.02 -4.63 -4.86
C ARG A 125 9.73 -5.58 -3.89
N ILE A 126 10.91 -5.20 -3.43
CA ILE A 126 11.73 -5.92 -2.43
C ILE A 126 11.93 -5.04 -1.20
N HIS A 127 11.95 -5.64 0.00
CA HIS A 127 12.11 -4.89 1.25
C HIS A 127 13.54 -4.33 1.38
N VAL A 128 13.63 -3.07 1.76
CA VAL A 128 14.87 -2.40 2.16
C VAL A 128 14.94 -2.37 3.69
N TRP A 129 16.03 -2.87 4.23
CA TRP A 129 16.27 -2.98 5.67
C TRP A 129 17.47 -2.13 6.05
N GLU A 130 17.32 -1.32 7.09
CA GLU A 130 18.41 -0.62 7.75
C GLU A 130 18.82 -1.37 9.02
N ARG A 131 20.11 -1.35 9.36
CA ARG A 131 20.58 -1.94 10.61
C ARG A 131 20.42 -0.92 11.74
N ASP A 132 19.67 -1.29 12.77
CA ASP A 132 19.61 -0.50 13.99
C ASP A 132 20.93 -0.64 14.75
N THR A 133 21.66 0.46 14.89
CA THR A 133 22.97 0.52 15.55
C THR A 133 22.90 0.24 17.05
N ASN A 134 21.73 0.36 17.67
CA ASN A 134 21.54 0.17 19.10
C ASN A 134 21.12 -1.27 19.45
N THR A 135 20.32 -1.91 18.61
CA THR A 135 19.74 -3.23 18.89
C THR A 135 20.32 -4.35 18.04
N ASN A 136 21.16 -4.02 17.05
CA ASN A 136 21.70 -4.93 16.04
C ASN A 136 20.61 -5.68 15.23
N SER A 137 19.36 -5.21 15.31
CA SER A 137 18.22 -5.75 14.58
C SER A 137 18.07 -5.06 13.22
N LYS A 138 17.36 -5.72 12.30
CA LYS A 138 16.99 -5.12 11.00
C LYS A 138 15.67 -4.38 11.17
N LYS A 139 15.66 -3.09 10.85
CA LYS A 139 14.46 -2.25 10.80
C LYS A 139 14.04 -2.10 9.34
N TRP A 140 12.77 -2.35 9.04
CA TRP A 140 12.23 -2.09 7.71
C TRP A 140 12.12 -0.58 7.51
N VAL A 141 12.63 -0.07 6.39
CA VAL A 141 12.66 1.38 6.11
C VAL A 141 11.95 1.74 4.82
N ASP A 142 12.02 0.90 3.78
CA ASP A 142 11.39 1.18 2.49
C ASP A 142 11.29 -0.10 1.62
N THR A 143 10.89 0.04 0.37
CA THR A 143 10.89 -0.99 -0.66
C THR A 143 11.43 -0.47 -1.99
N GLU A 144 12.22 -1.27 -2.69
CA GLU A 144 12.73 -0.94 -4.02
C GLU A 144 12.00 -1.71 -5.13
N PRO A 145 11.84 -1.13 -6.34
CA PRO A 145 11.27 -1.84 -7.46
C PRO A 145 12.20 -3.00 -7.90
N ILE A 146 11.61 -4.11 -8.33
CA ILE A 146 12.38 -5.21 -8.93
C ILE A 146 12.84 -4.79 -10.33
N SER A 147 14.15 -4.80 -10.55
CA SER A 147 14.73 -4.57 -11.87
C SER A 147 14.61 -5.82 -12.74
N VAL A 148 13.84 -5.73 -13.84
CA VAL A 148 13.67 -6.82 -14.81
C VAL A 148 14.60 -6.59 -16.00
N TYR A 149 15.60 -7.45 -16.17
CA TYR A 149 16.60 -7.33 -17.24
C TYR A 149 16.31 -8.22 -18.46
N ASP A 150 15.46 -9.24 -18.31
CA ASP A 150 15.08 -10.16 -19.38
C ASP A 150 13.60 -9.98 -19.75
N MET A 151 13.38 -9.37 -20.91
CA MET A 151 12.07 -9.14 -21.51
C MET A 151 11.75 -10.15 -22.63
N SER A 152 12.59 -11.17 -22.83
CA SER A 152 12.44 -12.14 -23.92
C SER A 152 11.19 -13.02 -23.81
N ARG A 153 10.53 -13.03 -22.65
CA ARG A 153 9.29 -13.77 -22.40
C ARG A 153 8.21 -12.83 -21.89
N LEU A 154 7.11 -12.72 -22.65
CA LEU A 154 5.92 -11.89 -22.36
C LEU A 154 5.00 -12.45 -21.26
N TYR A 155 5.39 -13.51 -20.56
CA TYR A 155 4.62 -13.97 -19.40
C TYR A 155 4.84 -12.97 -18.25
N HIS A 156 3.75 -12.45 -17.70
CA HIS A 156 3.68 -11.52 -16.55
C HIS A 156 4.35 -12.04 -15.26
N ILE A 157 4.92 -13.24 -15.30
CA ILE A 157 5.75 -13.84 -14.28
C ILE A 157 7.17 -13.92 -14.88
N SER A 158 7.81 -12.77 -15.02
CA SER A 158 9.24 -12.69 -15.32
C SER A 158 9.94 -13.49 -14.22
N GLN A 159 10.56 -14.62 -14.58
CA GLN A 159 11.23 -15.47 -13.60
C GLN A 159 12.26 -14.62 -12.86
N LYS A 160 12.19 -14.65 -11.52
CA LYS A 160 13.09 -13.97 -10.60
C LYS A 160 14.48 -14.56 -10.81
N LEU A 161 15.26 -14.02 -11.76
CA LEU A 161 16.69 -14.31 -11.87
C LEU A 161 17.39 -13.59 -10.72
N VAL A 162 17.36 -14.20 -9.55
CA VAL A 162 18.20 -13.79 -8.42
C VAL A 162 19.62 -14.13 -8.82
N LYS A 163 20.40 -13.12 -9.25
CA LYS A 163 21.86 -13.25 -9.25
C LYS A 163 22.29 -13.27 -7.79
N LEU A 164 22.73 -14.44 -7.32
CA LEU A 164 23.62 -14.52 -6.18
C LEU A 164 24.94 -13.87 -6.60
N VAL A 165 25.27 -12.73 -5.99
CA VAL A 165 26.62 -12.16 -5.97
C VAL A 165 27.18 -12.41 -4.59
#